data_AF-A0A958HWJ1-F1
#
_entry.id   AF-A0A958HWJ1-F1
#
_cell.length_a   1.000
_cell.length_b   1.000
_cell.length_c   1.000
_cell.angle_alpha   90.00
_cell.angle_beta   90.00
_cell.angle_gamma   90.00
#
_symmetry.space_group_name_H-M   'P 1'
#
loop_
_entity.id
_entity.type
_entity.pdbx_description
1 polymer ?
#
loop_
_entity_poly.entity_id
_entity_poly.type
_entity_poly.pdbx_seq_one_letter_code
_entity_poly.pdbx_strand_id
1 'polypeptide(L)'
;TQYDGRKAYIEELAASAWDVFYIDAHFGGSSLTREEVETLQWKPQGGRRQVIAYLSIGTTELYRWYADPVMVNPSPRSFRRGTVESGTFIPARERFKDDGIPNWMLWAAYRGQYASESTPIWWHPEWRDIIVRGGSPYKSPDYDHSQFADGRSSIDRIVDMGFDGVYLDNVSRATAFDANWAALQAYNDAHPRWYLEP
;
A
#
# COMPACT_ATOMS: atom_id res chain seq x y z
N THR A 1 -20.27 -8.18 14.61
CA THR A 1 -20.03 -6.94 13.82
C THR A 1 -18.54 -6.81 13.51
N GLN A 2 -18.12 -5.83 12.71
CA GLN A 2 -16.67 -5.58 12.51
C GLN A 2 -15.95 -5.25 13.82
N TYR A 3 -16.63 -4.53 14.72
CA TYR A 3 -16.15 -4.23 16.06
C TYR A 3 -15.91 -5.51 16.88
N ASP A 4 -16.89 -6.41 16.94
CA ASP A 4 -16.75 -7.67 17.70
C ASP A 4 -15.62 -8.55 17.14
N GLY A 5 -15.46 -8.57 15.81
CA GLY A 5 -14.38 -9.28 15.15
C GLY A 5 -13.00 -8.71 15.49
N ARG A 6 -12.86 -7.37 15.50
CA ARG A 6 -11.61 -6.69 15.86
C ARG A 6 -11.24 -6.96 17.32
N LYS A 7 -12.22 -6.85 18.21
CA LYS A 7 -12.04 -7.16 19.64
C LYS A 7 -11.57 -8.61 19.83
N ALA A 8 -12.27 -9.57 19.24
CA ALA A 8 -11.90 -10.99 19.33
C ALA A 8 -10.49 -11.26 18.77
N TYR A 9 -10.14 -10.64 17.64
CA TYR A 9 -8.80 -10.73 17.05
C TYR A 9 -7.69 -10.24 18.00
N ILE A 10 -7.88 -9.07 18.62
CA ILE A 10 -6.91 -8.52 19.59
C ILE A 10 -6.83 -9.40 20.84
N GLU A 11 -7.97 -9.87 21.38
CA GLU A 11 -8.02 -10.74 22.56
C GLU A 11 -7.30 -12.08 22.30
N GLU A 12 -7.53 -12.70 21.14
CA GLU A 12 -6.88 -13.97 20.76
C GLU A 12 -5.36 -13.81 20.62
N LEU A 13 -4.90 -12.76 19.94
CA LEU A 13 -3.48 -12.49 19.81
C LEU A 13 -2.84 -12.21 21.17
N ALA A 14 -3.43 -11.33 21.99
CA ALA A 14 -2.89 -10.97 23.31
C ALA A 14 -2.76 -12.19 24.24
N ALA A 15 -3.68 -13.16 24.15
CA ALA A 15 -3.66 -14.39 24.95
C ALA A 15 -2.57 -15.39 24.53
N SER A 16 -1.96 -15.23 23.35
CA SER A 16 -0.92 -16.14 22.85
C SER A 16 0.44 -15.89 23.50
N ALA A 17 1.32 -16.90 23.48
CA ALA A 17 2.69 -16.80 24.03
C ALA A 17 3.77 -16.43 22.98
N TRP A 18 3.38 -16.10 21.74
CA TRP A 18 4.31 -15.78 20.64
C TRP A 18 5.22 -14.60 20.97
N ASP A 19 6.50 -14.67 20.59
CA ASP A 19 7.50 -13.63 20.90
C ASP A 19 7.51 -12.45 19.93
N VAL A 20 6.92 -12.62 18.74
CA VAL A 20 6.81 -11.58 17.71
C VAL A 20 5.48 -11.73 16.99
N PHE A 21 4.83 -10.60 16.72
CA PHE A 21 3.75 -10.51 15.76
C PHE A 21 4.20 -9.80 14.50
N TYR A 22 3.81 -10.37 13.38
CA TYR A 22 3.85 -9.76 12.06
C TYR A 22 2.42 -9.76 11.53
N ILE A 23 1.80 -8.58 11.49
CA ILE A 23 0.36 -8.41 11.21
C ILE A 23 0.13 -7.17 10.34
N ASP A 24 -1.03 -7.09 9.68
CA ASP A 24 -1.42 -5.83 9.05
C ASP A 24 -1.72 -4.77 10.13
N ALA A 25 -1.42 -3.50 9.83
CA ALA A 25 -1.78 -2.39 10.68
C ALA A 25 -3.27 -2.03 10.67
N HIS A 26 -4.07 -2.76 9.88
CA HIS A 26 -5.50 -2.53 9.70
C HIS A 26 -6.29 -3.81 9.96
N PHE A 27 -7.47 -3.66 10.54
CA PHE A 27 -8.46 -4.71 10.67
C PHE A 27 -9.74 -4.27 9.98
N GLY A 28 -10.18 -5.05 8.98
CA GLY A 28 -11.41 -4.74 8.25
C GLY A 28 -11.38 -3.38 7.51
N GLY A 29 -10.21 -2.91 7.10
CA GLY A 29 -10.05 -1.63 6.38
C GLY A 29 -9.92 -0.40 7.28
N SER A 30 -9.98 -0.55 8.60
CA SER A 30 -9.66 0.52 9.56
C SER A 30 -8.35 0.24 10.27
N SER A 31 -7.56 1.27 10.52
CA SER A 31 -6.32 1.19 11.29
C SER A 31 -6.55 0.67 12.70
N LEU A 32 -5.60 -0.12 13.22
CA LEU A 32 -5.51 -0.44 14.64
C LEU A 32 -5.24 0.83 15.46
N THR A 33 -5.73 0.89 16.70
CA THR A 33 -5.41 2.02 17.58
C THR A 33 -4.08 1.78 18.28
N ARG A 34 -3.50 2.85 18.83
CA ARG A 34 -2.30 2.76 19.65
C ARG A 34 -2.47 1.80 20.83
N GLU A 35 -3.60 1.88 21.52
CA GLU A 35 -3.90 1.08 22.71
C GLU A 35 -4.02 -0.41 22.38
N GLU A 36 -4.58 -0.73 21.22
CA GLU A 36 -4.66 -2.11 20.73
C GLU A 36 -3.26 -2.66 20.42
N VAL A 37 -2.43 -1.89 19.72
CA VAL A 37 -1.05 -2.30 19.43
C VAL A 37 -0.25 -2.44 20.73
N GLU A 38 -0.38 -1.51 21.67
CA GLU A 38 0.24 -1.58 23.00
C GLU A 38 -0.22 -2.80 23.79
N THR A 39 -1.48 -3.23 23.65
CA THR A 39 -1.96 -4.48 24.25
C THR A 39 -1.22 -5.70 23.69
N LEU A 40 -1.04 -5.74 22.37
CA LEU A 40 -0.36 -6.85 21.68
C LEU A 40 1.14 -6.95 22.02
N GLN A 41 1.73 -5.88 22.51
CA GLN A 41 3.14 -5.81 22.87
C GLN A 41 3.49 -6.61 24.13
N TRP A 42 2.51 -7.05 24.92
CA TRP A 42 2.73 -7.80 26.15
C TRP A 42 2.27 -9.26 26.03
N LYS A 43 3.06 -10.16 26.60
CA LYS A 43 2.71 -11.58 26.73
C LYS A 43 1.88 -11.81 27.99
N PRO A 44 1.04 -12.87 28.05
CA PRO A 44 0.24 -13.18 29.24
C PRO A 44 1.08 -13.30 30.53
N GLN A 45 2.33 -13.75 30.41
CA GLN A 45 3.30 -13.87 31.51
C GLN A 45 4.05 -12.57 31.83
N GLY A 46 3.72 -11.43 31.19
CA GLY A 46 4.32 -10.11 31.45
C GLY A 46 5.59 -9.77 30.66
N GLY A 47 6.09 -10.68 29.82
CA GLY A 47 7.24 -10.39 28.96
C GLY A 47 6.85 -9.51 27.77
N ARG A 48 7.72 -8.58 27.38
CA ARG A 48 7.55 -7.79 26.14
C ARG A 48 7.74 -8.69 24.91
N ARG A 49 6.95 -8.47 23.85
CA ARG A 49 7.07 -9.09 22.52
C ARG A 49 7.04 -8.00 21.45
N GLN A 50 7.69 -8.19 20.30
CA GLN A 50 7.65 -7.18 19.22
C GLN A 50 6.38 -7.27 18.38
N VAL A 51 5.82 -6.13 17.97
CA VAL A 51 4.68 -6.06 17.04
C VAL A 51 5.10 -5.28 15.79
N ILE A 52 5.17 -5.98 14.66
CA ILE A 52 5.69 -5.48 13.39
C ILE A 52 4.55 -5.39 12.38
N ALA A 53 4.38 -4.21 11.76
CA ALA A 53 3.36 -4.00 10.75
C ALA A 53 3.83 -4.47 9.37
N TYR A 54 2.94 -5.13 8.62
CA TYR A 54 3.08 -5.31 7.18
C TYR A 54 2.92 -3.97 6.45
N LEU A 55 3.79 -3.74 5.45
CA LEU A 55 3.64 -2.68 4.47
C LEU A 55 4.18 -3.13 3.11
N SER A 56 3.31 -3.26 2.11
CA SER A 56 3.78 -3.45 0.73
C SER A 56 4.40 -2.16 0.20
N ILE A 57 5.63 -2.25 -0.30
CA ILE A 57 6.29 -1.15 -1.01
C ILE A 57 6.51 -1.45 -2.50
N GLY A 58 6.35 -2.71 -2.89
CA GLY A 58 6.41 -3.15 -4.29
C GLY A 58 5.05 -3.34 -4.96
N THR A 59 3.95 -3.19 -4.23
CA THR A 59 2.58 -3.12 -4.77
C THR A 59 1.78 -2.01 -4.10
N THR A 60 0.80 -1.49 -4.83
CA THR A 60 -0.23 -0.60 -4.29
C THR A 60 -1.46 -1.41 -3.92
N GLU A 61 -2.25 -0.96 -2.96
CA GLU A 61 -3.38 -1.73 -2.41
C GLU A 61 -4.61 -0.83 -2.23
N LEU A 62 -5.75 -1.19 -2.84
CA LEU A 62 -6.96 -0.34 -2.88
C LEU A 62 -7.60 -0.01 -1.53
N TYR A 63 -7.26 -0.77 -0.49
CA TYR A 63 -7.79 -0.58 0.86
C TYR A 63 -6.90 0.32 1.72
N ARG A 64 -5.86 0.93 1.14
CA ARG A 64 -4.96 1.86 1.83
C ARG A 64 -5.47 3.29 1.74
N TRP A 65 -5.03 4.10 2.69
CA TRP A 65 -5.39 5.50 2.86
C TRP A 65 -5.21 6.38 1.61
N TYR A 66 -4.27 6.04 0.72
CA TYR A 66 -3.95 6.81 -0.48
C TYR A 66 -4.79 6.39 -1.71
N ALA A 67 -5.63 5.37 -1.64
CA ALA A 67 -6.40 4.87 -2.79
C ALA A 67 -7.61 5.77 -3.09
N ASP A 68 -7.35 6.93 -3.68
CA ASP A 68 -8.34 7.94 -4.08
C ASP A 68 -9.20 7.48 -5.27
N PRO A 69 -10.49 7.86 -5.35
CA PRO A 69 -11.38 7.50 -6.46
C PRO A 69 -10.83 7.75 -7.86
N VAL A 70 -9.97 8.76 -8.06
CA VAL A 70 -9.32 9.00 -9.36
C VAL A 70 -8.45 7.81 -9.80
N MET A 71 -7.89 7.08 -8.85
CA MET A 71 -7.04 5.91 -9.08
C MET A 71 -7.87 4.63 -9.27
N VAL A 72 -9.19 4.64 -9.05
CA VAL A 72 -10.00 3.42 -8.94
C VAL A 72 -11.00 3.32 -10.08
N ASN A 73 -11.03 2.15 -10.73
CA ASN A 73 -12.18 1.73 -11.53
C ASN A 73 -13.20 1.11 -10.56
N PRO A 74 -14.43 1.65 -10.43
CA PRO A 74 -15.42 1.13 -9.50
C PRO A 74 -15.98 -0.24 -9.94
N SER A 75 -15.92 -0.57 -11.23
CA SER A 75 -16.47 -1.83 -11.76
C SER A 75 -15.65 -2.35 -12.96
N PRO A 76 -14.88 -3.44 -12.81
CA PRO A 76 -14.60 -4.16 -11.57
C PRO A 76 -13.70 -3.32 -10.64
N ARG A 77 -13.89 -3.43 -9.31
CA ARG A 77 -13.10 -2.69 -8.30
C ARG A 77 -11.60 -2.99 -8.45
N SER A 78 -10.87 -2.09 -9.10
CA SER A 78 -9.45 -2.26 -9.47
C SER A 78 -8.74 -0.92 -9.63
N PHE A 79 -7.41 -0.89 -9.58
CA PHE A 79 -6.66 0.32 -9.93
C PHE A 79 -6.78 0.64 -11.43
N ARG A 80 -6.98 1.93 -11.76
CA ARG A 80 -6.77 2.49 -13.10
C ARG A 80 -5.27 2.56 -13.39
N ARG A 81 -4.71 1.43 -13.80
CA ARG A 81 -3.28 1.24 -14.07
C ARG A 81 -2.99 1.11 -15.56
N GLY A 82 -1.74 1.33 -15.94
CA GLY A 82 -1.26 1.00 -17.27
C GLY A 82 -1.31 -0.51 -17.56
N THR A 83 -0.74 -0.90 -18.69
CA THR A 83 -0.75 -2.28 -19.14
C THR A 83 0.41 -2.54 -20.09
N VAL A 84 0.68 -3.82 -20.36
CA VAL A 84 1.57 -4.24 -21.43
C VAL A 84 0.75 -5.09 -22.39
N GLU A 85 0.60 -4.62 -23.61
CA GLU A 85 -0.18 -5.26 -24.67
C GLU A 85 0.73 -5.56 -25.85
N SER A 86 0.82 -6.84 -26.22
CA SER A 86 1.67 -7.29 -27.34
C SER A 86 3.12 -6.79 -27.28
N GLY A 87 3.68 -6.66 -26.07
CA GLY A 87 5.05 -6.19 -25.83
C GLY A 87 5.21 -4.67 -25.73
N THR A 88 4.13 -3.90 -25.83
CA THR A 88 4.15 -2.43 -25.72
C THR A 88 3.57 -2.01 -24.37
N PHE A 89 4.31 -1.20 -23.61
CA PHE A 89 3.79 -0.57 -22.41
C PHE A 89 2.89 0.62 -22.78
N ILE A 90 1.72 0.68 -22.14
CA ILE A 90 0.73 1.75 -22.29
C ILE A 90 0.46 2.33 -20.90
N PRO A 91 0.79 3.60 -20.62
CA PRO A 91 0.56 4.21 -19.32
C PRO A 91 -0.93 4.37 -19.02
N ALA A 92 -1.26 4.49 -17.74
CA ALA A 92 -2.66 4.57 -17.29
C ALA A 92 -3.41 5.75 -17.91
N ARG A 93 -2.78 6.93 -17.98
CA ARG A 93 -3.39 8.14 -18.54
C ARG A 93 -3.75 8.02 -20.01
N GLU A 94 -2.93 7.35 -20.80
CA GLU A 94 -3.25 7.08 -22.21
C GLU A 94 -4.43 6.10 -22.33
N ARG A 95 -4.38 5.04 -21.53
CA ARG A 95 -5.41 3.99 -21.53
C ARG A 95 -6.79 4.51 -21.13
N PHE A 96 -6.86 5.45 -20.18
CA PHE A 96 -8.13 5.96 -19.64
C PHE A 96 -8.47 7.39 -20.07
N LYS A 97 -7.56 8.10 -20.74
CA LYS A 97 -7.73 9.49 -21.19
C LYS A 97 -8.11 10.45 -20.05
N ASP A 98 -7.40 10.34 -18.93
CA ASP A 98 -7.67 11.07 -17.67
C ASP A 98 -6.33 11.55 -17.09
N ASP A 99 -6.21 12.86 -16.85
CA ASP A 99 -5.01 13.54 -16.37
C ASP A 99 -4.84 13.47 -14.84
N GLY A 100 -5.89 13.14 -14.09
CA GLY A 100 -5.83 12.99 -12.64
C GLY A 100 -5.22 11.67 -12.16
N ILE A 101 -5.09 10.68 -13.04
CA ILE A 101 -4.52 9.36 -12.71
C ILE A 101 -3.00 9.49 -12.54
N PRO A 102 -2.38 8.99 -11.46
CA PRO A 102 -0.93 9.05 -11.32
C PRO A 102 -0.18 8.27 -12.40
N ASN A 103 0.92 8.84 -12.90
CA ASN A 103 1.79 8.20 -13.89
C ASN A 103 2.62 7.04 -13.32
N TRP A 104 2.64 6.86 -12.01
CA TRP A 104 3.45 5.84 -11.36
C TRP A 104 2.75 4.49 -11.19
N MET A 105 1.50 4.30 -11.64
CA MET A 105 0.81 3.00 -11.60
C MET A 105 0.99 2.21 -12.90
N LEU A 106 1.86 1.19 -12.87
CA LEU A 106 2.33 0.48 -14.05
C LEU A 106 1.36 -0.56 -14.61
N TRP A 107 1.19 -1.70 -13.94
CA TRP A 107 0.33 -2.80 -14.40
C TRP A 107 -0.17 -3.65 -13.22
N ALA A 108 -0.99 -4.65 -13.50
CA ALA A 108 -1.57 -5.52 -12.47
C ALA A 108 -0.48 -6.25 -11.68
N ALA A 109 -0.54 -6.20 -10.34
CA ALA A 109 0.32 -7.05 -9.53
C ALA A 109 -0.05 -8.54 -9.71
N TYR A 110 0.89 -9.44 -9.40
CA TYR A 110 0.67 -10.90 -9.39
C TYR A 110 -0.01 -11.46 -10.65
N ARG A 111 0.37 -10.98 -11.83
CA ARG A 111 -0.23 -11.41 -13.12
C ARG A 111 -1.76 -11.26 -13.15
N GLY A 112 -2.29 -10.28 -12.41
CA GLY A 112 -3.73 -10.02 -12.34
C GLY A 112 -4.51 -10.86 -11.33
N GLN A 113 -3.83 -11.68 -10.50
CA GLN A 113 -4.49 -12.45 -9.45
C GLN A 113 -5.27 -11.57 -8.47
N TYR A 114 -4.76 -10.37 -8.18
CA TYR A 114 -5.39 -9.40 -7.29
C TYR A 114 -5.73 -8.12 -8.06
N ALA A 115 -7.01 -7.98 -8.42
CA ALA A 115 -7.51 -6.81 -9.14
C ALA A 115 -7.28 -5.50 -8.37
N SER A 116 -7.28 -5.58 -7.03
CA SER A 116 -7.06 -4.50 -6.08
C SER A 116 -5.62 -4.05 -5.91
N GLU A 117 -4.69 -4.60 -6.71
CA GLU A 117 -3.27 -4.28 -6.59
C GLU A 117 -2.63 -3.88 -7.91
N SER A 118 -1.66 -2.96 -7.85
CA SER A 118 -0.87 -2.55 -9.01
C SER A 118 0.61 -2.47 -8.67
N THR A 119 1.46 -2.60 -9.68
CA THR A 119 2.91 -2.41 -9.52
C THR A 119 3.20 -0.91 -9.65
N PRO A 120 3.78 -0.24 -8.63
CA PRO A 120 4.19 1.15 -8.76
C PRO A 120 5.53 1.25 -9.51
N ILE A 121 5.83 2.42 -10.08
CA ILE A 121 7.20 2.78 -10.43
C ILE A 121 7.98 2.88 -9.13
N TRP A 122 8.99 2.02 -8.99
CA TRP A 122 9.80 1.99 -7.78
C TRP A 122 10.42 3.36 -7.52
N TRP A 123 10.21 3.85 -6.31
CA TRP A 123 10.78 5.12 -5.83
C TRP A 123 10.40 6.36 -6.65
N HIS A 124 9.29 6.32 -7.38
CA HIS A 124 8.67 7.54 -7.89
C HIS A 124 8.48 8.56 -6.75
N PRO A 125 8.72 9.87 -6.95
CA PRO A 125 8.63 10.86 -5.87
C PRO A 125 7.33 10.77 -5.06
N GLU A 126 6.16 10.73 -5.71
CA GLU A 126 4.89 10.59 -5.00
C GLU A 126 4.73 9.26 -4.27
N TRP A 127 5.16 8.13 -4.86
CA TRP A 127 5.11 6.83 -4.20
C TRP A 127 6.00 6.81 -2.97
N ARG A 128 7.20 7.36 -3.07
CA ARG A 128 8.12 7.52 -1.94
C ARG A 128 7.52 8.40 -0.85
N ASP A 129 6.84 9.48 -1.22
CA ASP A 129 6.25 10.40 -0.25
C ASP A 129 5.06 9.75 0.47
N ILE A 130 4.26 8.94 -0.24
CA ILE A 130 3.22 8.06 0.33
C ILE A 130 3.84 7.08 1.34
N ILE A 131 4.98 6.48 1.04
CA ILE A 131 5.60 5.45 1.89
C ILE A 131 6.32 6.04 3.11
N VAL A 132 7.15 7.08 2.94
CA VAL A 132 8.11 7.51 3.99
C VAL A 132 8.33 9.01 4.18
N ARG A 133 7.93 9.91 3.26
CA ARG A 133 8.26 11.36 3.38
C ARG A 133 7.11 12.28 3.77
N GLY A 134 5.91 11.73 3.95
CA GLY A 134 4.81 12.46 4.57
C GLY A 134 3.95 13.23 3.58
N GLY A 135 3.46 12.56 2.54
CA GLY A 135 2.55 13.21 1.60
C GLY A 135 1.86 12.27 0.63
N SER A 136 0.60 12.58 0.34
CA SER A 136 -0.14 12.08 -0.81
C SER A 136 -1.11 13.17 -1.24
N PRO A 137 -1.21 13.51 -2.52
CA PRO A 137 -2.32 14.31 -3.02
C PRO A 137 -3.64 13.51 -3.04
N TYR A 138 -3.56 12.19 -2.84
CA TYR A 138 -4.66 11.24 -2.91
C TYR A 138 -5.18 10.88 -1.51
N LYS A 139 -6.51 10.89 -1.35
CA LYS A 139 -7.17 10.61 -0.07
C LYS A 139 -8.37 9.68 -0.28
N SER A 140 -8.23 8.43 0.16
CA SER A 140 -9.33 7.47 0.08
C SER A 140 -10.51 7.91 0.96
N PRO A 141 -11.74 8.03 0.44
CA PRO A 141 -12.91 8.39 1.23
C PRO A 141 -13.39 7.25 2.15
N ASP A 142 -12.98 6.01 1.86
CA ASP A 142 -13.31 4.82 2.65
C ASP A 142 -12.38 4.64 3.87
N TYR A 143 -11.39 5.52 4.03
CA TYR A 143 -10.38 5.45 5.09
C TYR A 143 -10.62 6.52 6.15
N ASP A 144 -10.51 6.16 7.42
CA ASP A 144 -10.58 7.13 8.52
C ASP A 144 -9.25 7.89 8.67
N HIS A 145 -9.20 9.07 8.07
CA HIS A 145 -8.04 9.96 8.16
C HIS A 145 -7.94 10.72 9.47
N SER A 146 -8.99 10.73 10.31
CA SER A 146 -9.00 11.53 11.53
C SER A 146 -8.05 11.02 12.62
N GLN A 147 -7.59 9.77 12.51
CA GLN A 147 -6.65 9.14 13.44
C GLN A 147 -5.23 9.71 13.32
N PHE A 148 -4.93 10.44 12.25
CA PHE A 148 -3.58 10.92 11.96
C PHE A 148 -3.60 12.39 11.54
N ALA A 149 -2.54 13.12 11.85
CA ALA A 149 -2.37 14.47 11.32
C ALA A 149 -2.29 14.44 9.78
N ASP A 150 -2.58 15.57 9.14
CA ASP A 150 -2.34 15.72 7.70
C ASP A 150 -0.84 15.60 7.39
N GLY A 151 -0.51 15.08 6.21
CA GLY A 151 0.89 14.92 5.78
C GLY A 151 1.64 13.75 6.44
N ARG A 152 0.96 12.80 7.08
CA ARG A 152 1.61 11.55 7.51
C ARG A 152 1.79 10.60 6.31
N SER A 153 2.92 9.89 6.24
CA SER A 153 3.16 8.77 5.32
C SER A 153 2.60 7.44 5.86
N SER A 154 2.72 6.36 5.12
CA SER A 154 2.37 5.01 5.60
C SER A 154 3.23 4.62 6.82
N ILE A 155 4.55 4.84 6.78
CA ILE A 155 5.44 4.55 7.90
C ILE A 155 5.12 5.43 9.10
N ASP A 156 4.89 6.72 8.88
CA ASP A 156 4.47 7.65 9.94
C ASP A 156 3.22 7.18 10.68
N ARG A 157 2.17 6.79 9.93
CA ARG A 157 0.94 6.26 10.52
C ARG A 157 1.20 4.99 11.33
N ILE A 158 2.07 4.10 10.86
CA ILE A 158 2.45 2.89 11.58
C ILE A 158 3.16 3.21 12.90
N VAL A 159 4.05 4.20 12.89
CA VAL A 159 4.71 4.71 14.11
C VAL A 159 3.68 5.38 15.05
N ASP A 160 2.71 6.12 14.51
CA ASP A 160 1.64 6.74 15.29
C ASP A 160 0.69 5.70 15.92
N MET A 161 0.50 4.56 15.26
CA MET A 161 -0.20 3.39 15.82
C MET A 161 0.62 2.64 16.88
N GLY A 162 1.89 2.99 17.10
CA GLY A 162 2.71 2.40 18.16
C GLY A 162 3.37 1.06 17.83
N PHE A 163 3.43 0.66 16.55
CA PHE A 163 4.16 -0.55 16.15
C PHE A 163 5.66 -0.43 16.43
N ASP A 164 6.30 -1.57 16.75
CA ASP A 164 7.74 -1.65 17.04
C ASP A 164 8.60 -1.64 15.76
N GLY A 165 7.98 -1.90 14.61
CA GLY A 165 8.68 -1.94 13.33
C GLY A 165 7.74 -2.14 12.15
N VAL A 166 8.34 -2.11 10.96
CA VAL A 166 7.65 -2.30 9.68
C VAL A 166 8.39 -3.37 8.87
N TYR A 167 7.65 -4.36 8.38
CA TYR A 167 8.13 -5.31 7.40
C TYR A 167 7.77 -4.80 6.00
N LEU A 168 8.80 -4.55 5.19
CA LEU A 168 8.68 -4.01 3.84
C LEU A 168 8.52 -5.14 2.84
N ASP A 169 7.31 -5.37 2.35
CA ASP A 169 7.04 -6.45 1.42
C ASP A 169 7.21 -6.04 -0.05
N ASN A 170 7.37 -7.06 -0.90
CA ASN A 170 7.46 -6.95 -2.35
C ASN A 170 8.66 -6.15 -2.88
N VAL A 171 9.72 -5.98 -2.10
CA VAL A 171 10.93 -5.24 -2.49
C VAL A 171 11.54 -5.78 -3.80
N SER A 172 11.55 -7.11 -3.97
CA SER A 172 12.12 -7.77 -5.16
C SER A 172 11.40 -7.42 -6.46
N ARG A 173 10.17 -6.88 -6.41
CA ARG A 173 9.43 -6.48 -7.60
C ARG A 173 10.11 -5.33 -8.33
N ALA A 174 10.82 -4.46 -7.62
CA ALA A 174 11.59 -3.35 -8.21
C ALA A 174 12.74 -3.82 -9.11
N THR A 175 13.24 -5.02 -8.87
CA THR A 175 14.37 -5.63 -9.57
C THR A 175 13.96 -6.87 -10.36
N ALA A 176 12.65 -7.13 -10.47
CA ALA A 176 12.17 -8.23 -11.30
C ALA A 176 12.51 -7.93 -12.76
N PHE A 177 12.86 -8.96 -13.51
CA PHE A 177 13.15 -8.85 -14.93
C PHE A 177 12.22 -9.78 -15.69
N ASP A 178 11.21 -9.19 -16.32
CA ASP A 178 10.24 -9.88 -17.16
C ASP A 178 9.90 -9.04 -18.39
N ALA A 179 9.02 -9.58 -19.25
CA ALA A 179 8.61 -8.91 -20.48
C ALA A 179 7.96 -7.53 -20.23
N ASN A 180 7.33 -7.32 -19.07
CA ASN A 180 6.73 -6.02 -18.76
C ASN A 180 7.79 -4.97 -18.46
N TRP A 181 8.85 -5.35 -17.75
CA TRP A 181 10.00 -4.46 -17.50
C TRP A 181 10.73 -4.11 -18.78
N ALA A 182 10.90 -5.06 -19.70
CA ALA A 182 11.48 -4.79 -21.02
C ALA A 182 10.61 -3.79 -21.82
N ALA A 183 9.29 -3.96 -21.81
CA ALA A 183 8.36 -3.05 -22.46
C ALA A 183 8.38 -1.64 -21.85
N LEU A 184 8.42 -1.54 -20.52
CA LEU A 184 8.54 -0.28 -19.80
C LEU A 184 9.87 0.43 -20.12
N GLN A 185 10.98 -0.30 -20.19
CA GLN A 185 12.27 0.28 -20.55
C GLN A 185 12.24 0.86 -21.96
N ALA A 186 11.70 0.12 -22.94
CA ALA A 186 11.56 0.62 -24.31
C ALA A 186 10.69 1.88 -24.37
N TYR A 187 9.62 1.94 -23.58
CA TYR A 187 8.77 3.13 -23.48
C TYR A 187 9.52 4.32 -22.84
N ASN A 188 10.29 4.08 -21.76
CA ASN A 188 11.12 5.11 -21.11
C ASN A 188 12.16 5.70 -22.06
N ASP A 189 12.78 4.86 -22.89
CA ASP A 189 13.80 5.29 -23.87
C ASP A 189 13.18 6.19 -24.95
N ALA A 190 11.94 5.90 -25.36
CA ALA A 190 11.20 6.69 -26.33
C ALA A 190 10.56 7.97 -25.74
N HIS A 191 10.19 7.95 -24.45
CA HIS A 191 9.48 9.03 -23.76
C HIS A 191 10.20 9.41 -22.46
N PRO A 192 11.42 9.98 -22.52
CA PRO A 192 12.18 10.25 -21.32
C PRO A 192 11.41 11.16 -20.36
N ARG A 193 11.34 10.75 -19.08
CA ARG A 193 10.71 11.48 -17.97
C ARG A 193 9.18 11.62 -18.04
N TRP A 194 8.49 10.87 -18.90
CA TRP A 194 7.01 10.83 -18.95
C TRP A 194 6.37 10.64 -17.57
N TYR A 195 7.01 9.83 -16.72
CA TYR A 195 6.50 9.51 -15.38
C TYR A 195 6.55 10.67 -14.40
N LEU A 196 7.31 11.73 -14.70
CA LEU A 196 7.40 12.96 -13.90
C LEU A 196 6.47 14.07 -14.42
N GLU A 197 5.75 13.82 -15.51
CA GLU A 197 4.82 14.79 -16.05
C GLU A 197 3.61 14.94 -15.11
N PRO A 198 3.16 16.19 -14.86
CA PRO A 198 2.02 16.48 -13.98
C PRO A 198 0.73 15.94 -14.55
#